data_AF-A0A6J3K5M7-F1
#
_entry.id   AF-A0A6J3K5M7-F1
#
_cell.length_a   1.000
_cell.length_b   1.000
_cell.length_c   1.000
_cell.angle_alpha   90.00
_cell.angle_beta   90.00
_cell.angle_gamma   90.00
#
_symmetry.space_group_name_H-M   'P 1'
#
loop_
_entity.id
_entity.type
_entity.pdbx_description
1 polymer ?
#
loop_
_entity_poly.entity_id
_entity_poly.type
_entity_poly.pdbx_seq_one_letter_code
_entity_poly.pdbx_strand_id
1 'polypeptide(L)'
;MMITRQLKIPPLKNLSTVAFFGSIIVTATGLIVRYDLENKIRKTTTYKKALKLFYDHKETIKHLGEPIKEGRMTLPEYKSGNIKKFGINVKGANTTGKLYFEYQVQPDESTEIKKVEIKFNDIADKIFVIHKN
;
A
#
# COMPACT_ATOMS: atom_id res chain seq x y z
N MET A 1 -2.68 42.55 -36.48
CA MET A 1 -3.74 42.83 -35.49
C MET A 1 -3.59 41.83 -34.36
N MET A 2 -3.16 42.26 -33.18
CA MET A 2 -2.78 41.38 -32.07
C MET A 2 -3.84 41.52 -30.96
N ILE A 3 -4.66 40.47 -30.75
CA ILE A 3 -5.73 40.47 -29.76
C ILE A 3 -5.13 40.13 -28.40
N THR A 4 -4.87 41.13 -27.57
CA THR A 4 -4.55 40.94 -26.15
C THR A 4 -5.83 40.61 -25.38
N ARG A 5 -6.06 39.32 -25.13
CA ARG A 5 -7.11 38.89 -24.19
C ARG A 5 -6.70 39.27 -22.76
N GLN A 6 -7.33 40.28 -22.19
CA GLN A 6 -7.20 40.62 -20.77
C GLN A 6 -7.87 39.52 -19.94
N LEU A 7 -7.09 38.75 -19.17
CA LEU A 7 -7.61 37.76 -18.23
C LEU A 7 -8.22 38.47 -17.03
N LYS A 8 -9.56 38.48 -16.94
CA LYS A 8 -10.27 39.03 -15.79
C LYS A 8 -10.12 38.07 -14.60
N ILE A 9 -9.21 38.40 -13.68
CA ILE A 9 -8.96 37.58 -12.48
C ILE A 9 -10.21 37.65 -11.58
N PRO A 10 -10.82 36.50 -11.22
CA PRO A 10 -11.98 36.49 -10.34
C PRO A 10 -11.61 37.03 -8.94
N PRO A 11 -12.59 37.53 -8.15
CA PRO A 11 -12.32 38.06 -6.82
C PRO A 11 -11.81 36.96 -5.89
N LEU A 12 -10.91 37.31 -4.97
CA LEU A 12 -10.21 36.38 -4.07
C LEU A 12 -11.16 35.42 -3.33
N LYS A 13 -12.33 35.89 -2.89
CA LYS A 13 -13.35 35.07 -2.23
C LYS A 13 -13.85 33.92 -3.10
N ASN A 14 -14.04 34.14 -4.41
CA ASN A 14 -14.49 33.11 -5.33
C ASN A 14 -13.38 32.08 -5.59
N LEU A 15 -12.12 32.54 -5.71
CA LEU A 15 -10.95 31.65 -5.80
C LEU A 15 -10.81 30.78 -4.54
N SER A 16 -10.92 31.36 -3.35
CA SER A 16 -10.82 30.62 -2.09
C SER A 16 -11.91 29.57 -1.95
N THR A 17 -13.16 29.89 -2.32
CA THR A 17 -14.27 28.93 -2.32
C THR A 17 -14.02 27.77 -3.29
N VAL A 18 -13.60 28.06 -4.52
CA VAL A 18 -13.28 27.02 -5.52
C VAL A 18 -12.09 26.17 -5.06
N ALA A 19 -11.05 26.78 -4.50
CA ALA A 19 -9.90 26.05 -3.96
C ALA A 19 -10.31 25.13 -2.80
N PHE A 20 -11.17 25.61 -1.91
CA PHE A 20 -11.67 24.82 -0.79
C PHE A 20 -12.46 23.59 -1.27
N PHE A 21 -13.50 23.79 -2.09
CA PHE A 21 -14.29 22.67 -2.61
C PHE A 21 -13.47 21.75 -3.52
N GLY A 22 -12.59 22.32 -4.35
CA GLY A 22 -11.67 21.55 -5.17
C GLY A 22 -10.78 20.63 -4.33
N SER A 23 -10.21 21.13 -3.23
CA SER A 23 -9.37 20.33 -2.32
C SER A 23 -10.13 19.19 -1.63
N ILE A 24 -11.37 19.42 -1.22
CA ILE A 24 -12.23 18.39 -0.63
C ILE A 24 -12.50 17.29 -1.65
N ILE A 25 -12.91 17.65 -2.87
CA ILE A 25 -13.23 16.70 -3.94
C ILE A 25 -12.01 15.84 -4.29
N VAL A 26 -10.83 16.47 -4.46
CA VAL A 26 -9.59 15.76 -4.78
C VAL A 26 -9.19 14.81 -3.64
N THR A 27 -9.27 15.27 -2.39
CA THR A 27 -8.92 14.45 -1.22
C THR A 27 -9.86 13.25 -1.08
N ALA A 28 -11.18 13.47 -1.19
CA ALA A 28 -12.18 12.41 -1.12
C ALA A 28 -11.97 11.37 -2.24
N THR A 29 -11.76 11.83 -3.47
CA THR A 29 -11.50 10.95 -4.62
C THR A 29 -10.24 10.13 -4.42
N GLY A 30 -9.16 10.74 -3.93
CA GLY A 30 -7.90 10.04 -3.63
C GLY A 30 -8.09 8.93 -2.59
N LEU A 31 -8.88 9.16 -1.55
CA LEU A 31 -9.20 8.16 -0.53
C LEU A 31 -10.03 7.01 -1.10
N ILE A 32 -11.04 7.30 -1.93
CA ILE A 32 -11.91 6.29 -2.56
C ILE A 32 -11.10 5.40 -3.51
N VAL A 33 -10.31 6.01 -4.41
CA VAL A 33 -9.48 5.28 -5.37
C VAL A 33 -8.48 4.38 -4.64
N ARG A 34 -7.86 4.89 -3.58
CA ARG A 34 -6.95 4.10 -2.76
C ARG A 34 -7.66 2.92 -2.10
N TYR A 35 -8.84 3.14 -1.51
CA TYR A 35 -9.60 2.09 -0.86
C TYR A 35 -10.02 0.99 -1.85
N ASP A 36 -10.49 1.37 -3.03
CA ASP A 36 -10.87 0.42 -4.08
C ASP A 36 -9.65 -0.39 -4.56
N LEU A 37 -8.50 0.27 -4.77
CA LEU A 37 -7.26 -0.41 -5.14
C LEU A 37 -6.79 -1.40 -4.07
N GLU A 38 -6.78 -1.00 -2.79
CA GLU A 38 -6.44 -1.89 -1.68
C GLU A 38 -7.38 -3.10 -1.63
N ASN A 39 -8.69 -2.88 -1.81
CA ASN A 39 -9.67 -3.97 -1.80
C ASN A 39 -9.51 -4.92 -3.00
N LYS A 40 -9.18 -4.39 -4.19
CA LYS A 40 -8.85 -5.19 -5.37
C LYS A 40 -7.61 -6.05 -5.12
N ILE A 41 -6.55 -5.48 -4.54
CA ILE A 41 -5.33 -6.22 -4.20
C ILE A 41 -5.64 -7.35 -3.20
N ARG A 42 -6.43 -7.10 -2.14
CA ARG A 42 -6.84 -8.13 -1.16
C ARG A 42 -7.56 -9.32 -1.79
N LYS A 43 -8.28 -9.10 -2.89
CA LYS A 43 -9.01 -10.14 -3.61
C LYS A 43 -8.12 -10.98 -4.52
N THR A 44 -6.92 -10.50 -4.87
CA THR A 44 -5.98 -11.23 -5.75
C THR A 44 -5.48 -12.53 -5.12
N THR A 45 -5.18 -13.51 -5.98
CA THR A 45 -4.58 -14.78 -5.57
C THR A 45 -3.18 -14.60 -5.03
N THR A 46 -2.40 -13.68 -5.60
CA THR A 46 -1.05 -13.31 -5.13
C THR A 46 -1.07 -12.89 -3.67
N TYR A 47 -1.98 -11.98 -3.32
CA TYR A 47 -2.15 -11.50 -1.96
C TYR A 47 -2.46 -12.64 -0.99
N LYS A 48 -3.46 -13.46 -1.33
CA LYS A 48 -3.88 -14.60 -0.49
C LYS A 48 -2.76 -15.62 -0.30
N LYS A 49 -1.99 -15.92 -1.36
CA LYS A 49 -0.82 -16.82 -1.29
C LYS A 49 0.26 -16.25 -0.36
N ALA A 50 0.57 -14.97 -0.49
CA ALA A 50 1.61 -14.33 0.30
C ALA A 50 1.20 -14.22 1.78
N LEU A 51 -0.07 -13.90 2.03
CA LEU A 51 -0.63 -13.85 3.37
C LEU A 51 -0.68 -15.24 4.02
N LYS A 52 -0.94 -16.29 3.24
CA LYS A 52 -0.86 -17.68 3.73
C LYS A 52 0.56 -18.01 4.22
N LEU A 53 1.60 -17.68 3.44
CA LEU A 53 3.00 -17.87 3.86
C LEU A 53 3.31 -17.13 5.18
N PHE A 54 2.72 -15.95 5.37
CA PHE A 54 2.84 -15.19 6.62
C PHE A 54 2.15 -15.89 7.80
N TYR A 55 0.90 -16.33 7.65
CA TYR A 55 0.16 -17.03 8.71
C TYR A 55 0.74 -18.41 9.04
N ASP A 56 1.36 -19.09 8.07
CA ASP A 56 2.01 -20.39 8.28
C ASP A 56 3.30 -20.26 9.13
N HIS A 57 3.87 -19.06 9.26
CA HIS A 57 5.11 -18.82 10.01
C HIS A 57 4.85 -18.59 11.51
N LYS A 58 4.76 -19.70 12.27
CA LYS A 58 4.39 -19.72 13.70
C LYS A 58 5.16 -18.74 14.59
N GLU A 59 6.47 -18.58 14.38
CA GLU A 59 7.29 -17.67 15.21
C GLU A 59 6.87 -16.21 15.05
N THR A 60 6.54 -15.81 13.82
CA THR A 60 6.11 -14.46 13.49
C THR A 60 4.74 -14.18 14.10
N ILE A 61 3.83 -15.14 13.98
CA ILE A 61 2.47 -15.03 14.53
C ILE A 61 2.48 -14.97 16.04
N LYS A 62 3.31 -15.80 16.70
CA LYS A 62 3.49 -15.78 18.15
C LYS A 62 4.07 -14.45 18.64
N HIS A 63 5.06 -13.90 17.92
CA HIS A 63 5.65 -12.60 18.27
C HIS A 63 4.64 -11.46 18.09
N LEU A 64 3.89 -11.46 16.98
CA LEU A 64 2.89 -10.42 16.69
C LEU A 64 1.71 -10.46 17.67
N GLY A 65 1.27 -11.67 18.04
CA GLY A 65 0.16 -11.95 18.94
C GLY A 65 -1.19 -11.97 18.20
N GLU A 66 -2.00 -13.00 18.45
CA GLU A 66 -3.36 -13.10 17.92
C GLU A 66 -4.36 -12.29 18.78
N PRO A 67 -5.41 -11.69 18.19
CA PRO A 67 -5.80 -11.71 16.78
C PRO A 67 -4.98 -10.71 15.94
N ILE A 68 -4.67 -11.09 14.69
CA ILE A 68 -3.94 -10.25 13.75
C ILE A 68 -4.92 -9.49 12.85
N LYS A 69 -4.74 -8.18 12.77
CA LYS A 69 -5.50 -7.27 11.90
C LYS A 69 -4.60 -6.70 10.81
N GLU A 70 -5.04 -6.84 9.58
CA GLU A 70 -4.39 -6.25 8.40
C GLU A 70 -4.84 -4.79 8.25
N GLY A 71 -3.88 -3.89 8.23
CA GLY A 71 -4.08 -2.46 8.07
C GLY A 71 -3.83 -1.97 6.64
N ARG A 72 -3.49 -0.69 6.52
CA ARG A 72 -3.25 -0.03 5.23
C ARG A 72 -2.07 -0.66 4.48
N MET A 73 -2.21 -0.73 3.16
CA MET A 73 -1.10 -1.13 2.28
C MET A 73 -0.23 0.08 1.97
N THR A 74 1.07 -0.14 1.80
CA THR A 74 1.97 0.84 1.18
C THR A 74 1.82 0.77 -0.33
N LEU A 75 2.14 1.88 -1.00
CA LEU A 75 2.14 1.91 -2.46
C LEU A 75 3.16 0.87 -3.00
N PRO A 76 2.86 0.22 -4.12
CA PRO A 76 3.78 -0.72 -4.72
C PRO A 76 5.02 0.02 -5.22
N GLU A 77 6.19 -0.48 -4.83
CA GLU A 77 7.49 -0.04 -5.32
C GLU A 77 7.94 -0.98 -6.44
N TYR A 78 8.41 -0.40 -7.53
CA TYR A 78 9.00 -1.13 -8.65
C TYR A 78 10.50 -1.32 -8.38
N LYS A 79 10.94 -2.56 -8.27
CA LYS A 79 12.37 -2.90 -8.25
C LYS A 79 12.84 -3.24 -9.66
N SER A 80 14.16 -3.23 -9.85
CA SER A 80 14.78 -3.71 -11.09
C SER A 80 14.33 -5.13 -11.43
N GLY A 81 14.01 -5.38 -12.71
CA GLY A 81 13.72 -6.74 -13.21
C GLY A 81 12.29 -7.24 -13.05
N ASN A 82 11.27 -6.39 -13.25
CA ASN A 82 9.84 -6.76 -13.18
C ASN A 82 9.39 -7.33 -11.80
N ILE A 83 10.18 -7.06 -10.76
CA ILE A 83 9.83 -7.40 -9.38
C ILE A 83 9.06 -6.23 -8.79
N LYS A 84 7.88 -6.52 -8.27
CA LYS A 84 7.02 -5.58 -7.57
C LYS A 84 7.09 -5.87 -6.09
N LYS A 85 7.21 -4.80 -5.29
CA LYS A 85 7.21 -4.87 -3.84
C LYS A 85 6.01 -4.11 -3.30
N PHE A 86 5.27 -4.69 -2.36
CA PHE A 86 4.25 -3.94 -1.60
C PHE A 86 4.32 -4.30 -0.13
N GLY A 87 3.87 -3.38 0.71
CA GLY A 87 3.87 -3.52 2.15
C GLY A 87 2.46 -3.47 2.73
N ILE A 88 2.26 -4.08 3.89
CA ILE A 88 1.00 -4.05 4.64
C ILE A 88 1.35 -3.82 6.10
N ASN A 89 0.66 -2.87 6.72
CA ASN A 89 0.72 -2.74 8.17
C ASN A 89 -0.04 -3.91 8.80
N VAL A 90 0.56 -4.62 9.75
CA VAL A 90 -0.09 -5.69 10.51
C VAL A 90 -0.11 -5.31 11.99
N LYS A 91 -1.20 -5.60 12.67
CA LYS A 91 -1.36 -5.32 14.10
C LYS A 91 -1.81 -6.60 14.80
N GLY A 92 -0.99 -7.09 15.72
CA GLY A 92 -1.40 -8.13 16.65
C GLY A 92 -1.72 -7.57 18.02
N ALA A 93 -1.95 -8.49 18.97
CA ALA A 93 -2.19 -8.14 20.37
C ALA A 93 -0.93 -7.62 21.08
N ASN A 94 0.25 -8.14 20.73
CA ASN A 94 1.51 -7.80 21.40
C ASN A 94 2.19 -6.60 20.74
N THR A 95 2.30 -6.62 19.41
CA THR A 95 3.04 -5.59 18.67
C THR A 95 2.40 -5.29 17.32
N THR A 96 2.95 -4.28 16.65
CA THR A 96 2.61 -3.90 15.29
C THR A 96 3.83 -4.10 14.40
N GLY A 97 3.60 -4.32 13.11
CA GLY A 97 4.67 -4.51 12.15
C GLY A 97 4.27 -4.08 10.75
N LYS A 98 5.25 -4.12 9.87
CA LYS A 98 5.09 -3.91 8.43
C LYS A 98 5.56 -5.17 7.72
N LEU A 99 4.63 -5.84 7.07
CA LEU A 99 4.85 -7.01 6.24
C LEU A 99 5.16 -6.54 4.83
N TYR A 100 6.20 -7.06 4.20
CA TYR A 100 6.66 -6.74 2.86
C TYR A 100 6.65 -7.99 2.00
N PHE A 101 6.09 -7.86 0.81
CA PHE A 101 6.00 -8.92 -0.17
C PHE A 101 6.68 -8.48 -1.45
N GLU A 102 7.58 -9.32 -1.97
CA GLU A 102 8.19 -9.16 -3.28
C GLU A 102 7.66 -10.27 -4.18
N TYR A 103 7.10 -9.88 -5.31
CA TYR A 103 6.55 -10.82 -6.29
C TYR A 103 6.94 -10.42 -7.71
N GLN A 104 7.08 -11.42 -8.56
CA GLN A 104 7.36 -11.24 -9.97
C GLN A 104 6.13 -11.66 -10.77
N VAL A 105 5.79 -10.85 -11.77
CA VAL A 105 4.74 -11.20 -12.74
C VAL A 105 5.41 -11.93 -13.90
N GLN A 106 4.98 -13.16 -14.13
CA GLN A 106 5.47 -14.00 -15.22
C GLN A 106 4.74 -13.64 -16.55
N PRO A 107 5.30 -14.02 -17.71
CA PRO A 107 4.68 -13.72 -19.02
C PRO A 107 3.29 -14.32 -19.21
N ASP A 108 2.97 -15.40 -18.49
CA ASP A 108 1.66 -16.07 -18.45
C ASP A 108 0.66 -15.40 -17.49
N GLU A 109 0.95 -14.18 -17.05
CA GLU A 109 0.22 -13.42 -16.04
C GLU A 109 0.18 -14.06 -14.64
N SER A 110 0.84 -15.20 -14.45
CA SER A 110 0.98 -15.80 -13.13
C SER A 110 1.91 -14.96 -12.26
N THR A 111 1.77 -15.11 -10.95
CA THR A 111 2.58 -14.38 -9.98
C THR A 111 3.35 -15.34 -9.11
N GLU A 112 4.64 -15.10 -9.01
CA GLU A 112 5.57 -15.86 -8.19
C GLU A 112 6.02 -14.98 -7.02
N ILE A 113 5.88 -15.49 -5.80
CA ILE A 113 6.34 -14.79 -4.59
C ILE A 113 7.82 -15.08 -4.43
N LYS A 114 8.66 -14.04 -4.52
CA LYS A 114 10.12 -14.15 -4.37
C LYS A 114 10.54 -14.00 -2.91
N LYS A 115 9.88 -13.11 -2.16
CA LYS A 115 10.29 -12.80 -0.80
C LYS A 115 9.11 -12.35 0.06
N VAL A 116 9.08 -12.82 1.30
CA VAL A 116 8.17 -12.35 2.34
C VAL A 116 9.00 -11.96 3.55
N GLU A 117 8.86 -10.73 4.03
CA GLU A 117 9.63 -10.20 5.15
C GLU A 117 8.76 -9.37 6.08
N ILE A 118 9.04 -9.37 7.37
CA ILE A 118 8.34 -8.52 8.34
C ILE A 118 9.33 -7.67 9.14
N LYS A 119 9.00 -6.40 9.31
CA LYS A 119 9.63 -5.50 10.26
C LYS A 119 8.68 -5.27 11.43
N PHE A 120 9.08 -5.64 12.63
CA PHE A 120 8.29 -5.35 13.83
C PHE A 120 8.65 -3.96 14.37
N ASN A 121 7.71 -3.31 15.05
CA ASN A 121 7.93 -1.97 15.61
C ASN A 121 8.65 -1.99 16.96
N ASP A 122 8.54 -3.08 17.71
CA ASP A 122 9.23 -3.30 18.99
C ASP A 122 10.71 -3.70 18.82
N ILE A 123 11.09 -4.17 17.62
CA ILE A 123 12.47 -4.54 17.30
C ILE A 123 13.00 -3.58 16.23
N ALA A 124 13.67 -2.51 16.67
CA ALA A 124 14.29 -1.55 15.78
C ALA A 124 15.35 -2.22 14.88
N ASP A 125 15.42 -1.76 13.63
CA ASP A 125 16.45 -2.10 12.64
C ASP A 125 16.64 -3.58 12.31
N LYS A 126 15.66 -4.44 12.64
CA LYS A 126 15.63 -5.83 12.18
C LYS A 126 14.48 -6.08 11.22
N ILE A 127 14.78 -6.86 10.19
CA ILE A 127 13.81 -7.39 9.23
C ILE A 127 13.93 -8.91 9.29
N PHE A 128 12.81 -9.57 9.54
CA PHE A 128 12.73 -11.02 9.62
C PHE A 128 12.24 -11.56 8.28
N VAL A 129 13.01 -12.45 7.68
CA VAL A 129 12.65 -13.11 6.43
C VAL A 129 11.81 -14.33 6.76
N ILE A 130 10.56 -14.34 6.27
CA ILE A 130 9.62 -15.44 6.45
C ILE A 130 9.76 -16.46 5.33
N HIS A 131 9.98 -15.97 4.12
CA HIS A 131 10.14 -16.81 2.94
C HIS A 131 11.05 -16.12 1.93
N LYS A 132 11.92 -16.90 1.29
CA LYS A 132 12.78 -16.46 0.20
C LYS A 132 12.91 -17.61 -0.80
N ASN A 133 12.57 -17.34 -2.05
CA ASN A 133 12.76 -18.23 -3.20
C ASN A 133 13.91 -17.73 -4.08
#